data_AF-A0A821NEJ1-F1
#
_entry.id   AF-A0A821NEJ1-F1
#
_cell.length_a   1.000
_cell.length_b   1.000
_cell.length_c   1.000
_cell.angle_alpha   90.00
_cell.angle_beta   90.00
_cell.angle_gamma   90.00
#
_symmetry.space_group_name_H-M   'P 1'
#
loop_
_entity.id
_entity.type
_entity.pdbx_description
1 polymer ?
#
loop_
_entity_poly.entity_id
_entity_poly.type
_entity_poly.pdbx_seq_one_letter_code
_entity_poly.pdbx_strand_id
1 'polypeptide(L)'
;SSPALKQLASHRLRTRQQRIDEPVNEYYTDIMKLCKIVDPDMIDVSKIDHLYHGITSSLMKEVLRQTPRTPAEFLEYARKEETLDRLVTTSVNQTDSAIVGTAAFKNTFHSNVAMDNTEHFNKTSNTYSKPYFNKAYSSRS
;
A
#
# COMPACT_ATOMS: atom_id res chain seq x y z
N SER A 1 3.75 -8.63 31.46
CA SER A 1 3.36 -7.25 31.08
C SER A 1 2.23 -6.77 31.98
N SER A 2 2.22 -5.49 32.37
CA SER A 2 1.09 -4.89 33.11
C SER A 2 -0.23 -4.97 32.32
N PRO A 3 -1.40 -5.20 32.96
CA PRO A 3 -2.69 -5.21 32.28
C PRO A 3 -3.00 -3.93 31.51
N ALA A 4 -2.65 -2.77 32.06
CA ALA A 4 -2.84 -1.47 31.39
C ALA A 4 -1.98 -1.35 30.13
N LEU A 5 -0.72 -1.81 30.19
CA LEU A 5 0.18 -1.85 29.04
C LEU A 5 -0.35 -2.80 27.95
N LYS A 6 -0.88 -3.97 28.33
CA LYS A 6 -1.53 -4.88 27.37
C LYS A 6 -2.73 -4.23 26.69
N GLN A 7 -3.61 -3.55 27.42
CA GLN A 7 -4.77 -2.86 26.84
C GLN A 7 -4.36 -1.77 25.85
N LEU A 8 -3.39 -0.92 26.20
CA LEU A 8 -2.87 0.13 25.32
C LEU A 8 -2.21 -0.47 24.05
N ALA A 9 -1.41 -1.53 24.21
CA ALA A 9 -0.81 -2.23 23.08
C ALA A 9 -1.87 -2.88 22.18
N SER A 10 -2.91 -3.50 22.74
CA SER A 10 -4.04 -4.06 21.99
C SER A 10 -4.83 -3.00 21.23
N HIS A 11 -5.01 -1.81 21.80
CA HIS A 11 -5.63 -0.69 21.09
C HIS A 11 -4.75 -0.23 19.92
N ARG A 12 -3.46 0.07 20.18
CA ARG A 12 -2.50 0.46 19.13
C ARG A 12 -2.42 -0.57 18.02
N LEU A 13 -2.33 -1.87 18.33
CA LEU A 13 -2.23 -2.95 17.34
C LEU A 13 -3.44 -3.00 16.39
N ARG A 14 -4.63 -2.59 16.83
CA ARG A 14 -5.83 -2.50 15.98
C ARG A 14 -5.92 -1.21 15.16
N THR A 15 -5.31 -0.12 15.63
CA THR A 15 -5.38 1.20 14.99
C THR A 15 -4.13 1.58 14.20
N ARG A 16 -3.08 0.74 14.23
CA ARG A 16 -1.79 1.02 13.60
C ARG A 16 -1.85 0.93 12.08
N GLN A 17 -1.75 2.09 11.44
CA GLN A 17 -1.56 2.25 9.99
C GLN A 17 -0.10 2.59 9.70
N GLN A 18 0.44 2.12 8.57
CA GLN A 18 1.71 2.56 8.01
C GLN A 18 1.55 4.00 7.52
N ARG A 19 2.52 4.87 7.83
CA ARG A 19 2.51 6.24 7.31
C ARG A 19 2.99 6.27 5.85
N ILE A 20 2.62 7.32 5.12
CA ILE A 20 3.00 7.53 3.71
C ILE A 20 4.53 7.52 3.53
N ASP A 21 5.25 8.06 4.52
CA ASP A 21 6.70 8.22 4.55
C ASP A 21 7.43 7.15 5.39
N GLU A 22 6.71 6.14 5.91
CA GLU A 22 7.27 5.12 6.79
C GLU A 22 7.71 3.86 6.02
N PRO A 23 9.00 3.48 6.09
CA PRO A 23 9.47 2.22 5.51
C PRO A 23 8.76 1.02 6.14
N VAL A 24 8.41 0.02 5.32
CA VAL A 24 7.68 -1.17 5.76
C VAL A 24 8.41 -1.96 6.85
N ASN A 25 9.75 -1.89 6.89
CA ASN A 25 10.57 -2.43 7.97
C ASN A 25 10.23 -1.85 9.35
N GLU A 26 9.96 -0.55 9.44
CA GLU A 26 9.67 0.15 10.69
C GLU A 26 8.25 -0.19 11.16
N TYR A 27 7.28 -0.12 10.25
CA TYR A 27 5.90 -0.54 10.47
C TYR A 27 5.83 -1.98 10.97
N TYR A 28 6.47 -2.92 10.26
CA TYR A 28 6.56 -4.33 10.63
C TYR A 28 7.14 -4.51 12.04
N THR A 29 8.23 -3.79 12.35
CA THR A 29 8.91 -3.89 13.64
C THR A 29 8.03 -3.39 14.80
N ASP A 30 7.24 -2.32 14.61
CA ASP A 30 6.27 -1.85 15.62
C ASP A 30 5.12 -2.86 15.80
N ILE A 31 4.58 -3.41 14.71
CA ILE A 31 3.55 -4.47 14.78
C ILE A 31 4.06 -5.71 15.54
N MET A 32 5.26 -6.23 15.21
CA MET A 32 5.84 -7.38 15.92
C MET A 32 6.05 -7.11 17.42
N LYS A 33 6.50 -5.90 17.78
CA LYS A 33 6.63 -5.47 19.19
C LYS A 33 5.27 -5.42 19.89
N LEU A 34 4.26 -4.85 19.24
CA LEU A 34 2.89 -4.77 19.77
C LEU A 34 2.27 -6.16 19.96
N CYS A 35 2.38 -7.06 18.98
CA CYS A 35 1.99 -8.47 19.09
C CYS A 35 2.61 -9.10 20.35
N LYS A 36 3.94 -9.04 20.50
CA LYS A 36 4.66 -9.62 21.65
C LYS A 36 4.24 -9.05 23.02
N ILE A 37 3.79 -7.79 23.08
CA ILE A 37 3.30 -7.18 24.34
C ILE A 37 1.89 -7.70 24.69
N VAL A 38 1.02 -7.79 23.69
CA VAL A 38 -0.37 -8.26 23.82
C VAL A 38 -0.39 -9.75 24.15
N ASP A 39 0.24 -10.55 23.29
CA ASP A 39 0.29 -12.01 23.32
C ASP A 39 1.64 -12.50 22.75
N PRO A 40 2.58 -12.94 23.61
CA PRO A 40 3.87 -13.48 23.17
C PRO A 40 3.76 -14.67 22.21
N ASP A 41 2.70 -15.46 22.34
CA ASP A 41 2.50 -16.72 21.62
C ASP A 41 1.51 -16.57 20.44
N MET A 42 1.22 -15.32 20.05
CA MET A 42 0.31 -14.99 18.95
C MET A 42 0.69 -15.73 17.67
N ILE A 43 -0.24 -16.48 17.09
CA ILE A 43 -0.01 -17.25 15.87
C ILE A 43 0.27 -16.35 14.66
N ASP A 44 1.05 -16.87 13.71
CA ASP A 44 1.51 -16.11 12.55
C ASP A 44 0.38 -15.60 11.65
N VAL A 45 -0.72 -16.33 11.52
CA VAL A 45 -1.93 -15.88 10.81
C VAL A 45 -2.46 -14.56 11.40
N SER A 46 -2.58 -14.46 12.73
CA SER A 46 -3.05 -13.25 13.40
C SER A 46 -2.06 -12.09 13.30
N LYS A 47 -0.75 -12.38 13.30
CA LYS A 47 0.29 -11.37 13.03
C LYS A 47 0.15 -10.81 11.61
N ILE A 48 -0.09 -11.69 10.62
CA ILE A 48 -0.28 -11.33 9.21
C ILE A 48 -1.56 -10.52 9.01
N ASP A 49 -2.67 -10.88 9.67
CA ASP A 49 -3.91 -10.09 9.66
C ASP A 49 -3.70 -8.65 10.17
N HIS A 50 -2.89 -8.48 11.22
CA HIS A 50 -2.53 -7.16 11.74
C HIS A 50 -1.64 -6.37 10.78
N LEU A 51 -0.70 -7.03 10.10
CA LEU A 51 0.16 -6.41 9.09
C LEU A 51 -0.64 -5.96 7.86
N TYR A 52 -1.57 -6.78 7.35
CA TYR A 52 -2.48 -6.39 6.27
C TYR A 52 -3.41 -5.24 6.64
N HIS A 53 -3.77 -5.10 7.92
CA HIS A 53 -4.73 -4.08 8.38
C HIS A 53 -4.23 -2.64 8.25
N GLY A 54 -2.90 -2.43 8.14
CA GLY A 54 -2.31 -1.09 8.15
C GLY A 54 -1.36 -0.74 7.02
N ILE A 55 -0.95 -1.68 6.15
CA ILE A 55 -0.14 -1.33 4.98
C ILE A 55 -0.92 -0.54 3.91
N THR A 56 -0.19 0.14 3.03
CA THR A 56 -0.76 0.91 1.93
C THR A 56 -1.42 0.01 0.86
N SER A 57 -2.42 0.55 0.15
CA SER A 57 -3.17 -0.17 -0.89
C SER A 57 -2.34 -0.62 -2.09
N SER A 58 -1.15 -0.05 -2.32
CA SER A 58 -0.20 -0.50 -3.33
C SER A 58 0.50 -1.79 -2.86
N LEU A 59 1.21 -1.72 -1.73
CA LEU A 59 1.88 -2.87 -1.11
C LEU A 59 0.92 -4.03 -0.87
N MET A 60 -0.32 -3.76 -0.44
CA MET A 60 -1.30 -4.80 -0.14
C MET A 60 -1.61 -5.70 -1.34
N LYS A 61 -1.70 -5.14 -2.55
CA LYS A 61 -2.01 -5.93 -3.76
C LYS A 61 -0.89 -6.92 -4.08
N GLU A 62 0.36 -6.48 -3.99
CA GLU A 62 1.50 -7.35 -4.31
C GLU A 62 1.71 -8.42 -3.24
N VAL A 63 1.66 -8.05 -1.96
CA VAL A 63 1.88 -8.99 -0.87
C VAL A 63 0.76 -10.06 -0.84
N LEU A 64 -0.49 -9.67 -1.11
CA LEU A 64 -1.60 -10.63 -1.29
C LEU A 64 -1.37 -11.60 -2.44
N ARG A 65 -0.77 -11.16 -3.56
CA ARG A 65 -0.45 -12.01 -4.72
C ARG A 65 0.56 -13.12 -4.37
N GLN A 66 1.49 -12.84 -3.46
CA GLN A 66 2.53 -13.80 -3.04
C GLN A 66 2.06 -14.75 -1.92
N THR A 67 0.92 -14.47 -1.27
CA THR A 67 0.30 -15.32 -0.23
C THR A 67 1.25 -15.76 0.92
N PRO A 68 1.89 -14.81 1.63
CA PRO A 68 2.80 -15.13 2.75
C PRO A 68 2.09 -15.94 3.84
N ARG A 69 2.79 -16.95 4.34
CA ARG A 69 2.38 -17.84 5.43
C ARG A 69 3.04 -17.47 6.76
N THR A 70 4.16 -16.73 6.69
CA THR A 70 4.88 -16.22 7.87
C THR A 70 5.01 -14.69 7.81
N PRO A 71 5.17 -13.99 8.96
CA PRO A 71 5.47 -12.56 8.99
C PRO A 71 6.79 -12.22 8.28
N ALA A 72 7.74 -13.15 8.25
CA ALA A 72 9.02 -12.98 7.55
C ALA A 72 8.83 -12.93 6.02
N GLU A 73 8.04 -13.86 5.45
CA GLU A 73 7.66 -13.85 4.03
C GLU A 73 6.90 -12.56 3.68
N PHE A 74 5.95 -12.13 4.52
CA PHE A 74 5.24 -10.86 4.34
C PHE A 74 6.23 -9.69 4.21
N LEU A 75 7.22 -9.63 5.11
CA LEU A 75 8.22 -8.57 5.09
C LEU A 75 9.09 -8.62 3.83
N GLU A 76 9.51 -9.80 3.40
CA GLU A 76 10.30 -9.99 2.18
C GLU A 76 9.56 -9.45 0.95
N TYR A 77 8.30 -9.86 0.77
CA TYR A 77 7.48 -9.44 -0.36
C TYR A 77 7.19 -7.94 -0.34
N ALA A 78 6.88 -7.38 0.82
CA ALA A 78 6.59 -5.95 0.94
C ALA A 78 7.84 -5.09 0.69
N ARG A 79 9.02 -5.51 1.17
CA ARG A 79 10.29 -4.82 0.88
C ARG A 79 10.66 -4.87 -0.59
N LYS A 80 10.38 -5.98 -1.28
CA LYS A 80 10.61 -6.12 -2.71
C LYS A 80 9.78 -5.11 -3.50
N GLU A 81 8.48 -5.02 -3.20
CA GLU A 81 7.59 -4.06 -3.86
C GLU A 81 7.96 -2.60 -3.56
N GLU A 82 8.24 -2.25 -2.29
CA GLU A 82 8.70 -0.91 -1.90
C GLU A 82 10.02 -0.51 -2.60
N THR A 83 10.85 -1.49 -2.96
CA THR A 83 12.09 -1.25 -3.72
C THR A 83 11.81 -1.05 -5.21
N LEU A 84 10.88 -1.81 -5.79
CA LEU A 84 10.46 -1.64 -7.19
C LEU A 84 9.81 -0.27 -7.43
N ASP A 85 8.90 0.15 -6.55
CA ASP A 85 8.20 1.45 -6.62
C ASP A 85 9.17 2.64 -6.62
N ARG A 86 10.20 2.59 -5.77
CA ARG A 86 11.30 3.58 -5.75
C ARG A 86 12.11 3.58 -7.04
N LEU A 87 12.41 2.42 -7.62
CA LEU A 87 13.18 2.33 -8.87
C LEU A 87 12.39 2.89 -10.06
N VAL A 88 11.09 2.57 -10.15
CA VAL A 88 10.18 3.12 -11.17
C VAL A 88 10.08 4.64 -11.05
N THR A 89 9.85 5.16 -9.84
CA THR A 89 9.77 6.61 -9.60
C THR A 89 11.07 7.32 -10.00
N THR A 90 12.23 6.69 -9.79
CA THR A 90 13.53 7.26 -10.16
C THR A 90 13.72 7.32 -11.68
N SER A 91 13.20 6.37 -12.45
CA SER A 91 13.37 6.34 -13.92
C SER A 91 12.47 7.34 -14.66
N VAL A 92 11.28 7.66 -14.12
CA VAL A 92 10.38 8.67 -14.73
C VAL A 92 10.96 10.09 -14.64
N ASN A 93 11.76 10.39 -13.61
CA ASN A 93 12.34 11.72 -13.41
C ASN A 93 13.57 12.03 -14.31
N GLN A 94 13.89 11.20 -15.31
CA GLN A 94 15.05 11.39 -16.20
C GLN A 94 14.72 11.74 -17.67
N THR A 95 13.44 11.92 -18.05
CA THR A 95 13.07 12.21 -19.45
C THR A 95 12.77 13.67 -19.79
N ASP A 96 12.57 14.56 -18.80
CA ASP A 96 12.04 15.93 -19.04
C ASP A 96 13.09 17.06 -18.94
N SER A 97 14.37 16.80 -19.23
CA SER A 97 15.42 17.85 -19.13
C SER A 97 16.59 17.72 -20.11
N ALA A 98 16.33 17.43 -21.41
CA ALA A 98 17.38 17.52 -22.44
C ALA A 98 16.94 17.69 -23.92
N ILE A 99 15.91 18.49 -24.25
CA ILE A 99 15.76 19.01 -25.64
C ILE A 99 15.41 20.51 -25.65
N VAL A 100 16.41 21.35 -25.37
CA VAL A 100 16.48 22.72 -25.90
C VAL A 100 17.74 22.78 -26.76
N GLY A 101 17.61 22.37 -28.02
CA GLY A 101 18.73 22.17 -28.94
C GLY A 101 18.25 22.03 -30.38
N THR A 102 18.33 23.11 -31.14
CA THR A 102 17.91 23.23 -32.53
C THR A 102 18.60 22.25 -33.49
N ALA A 103 17.82 21.35 -34.12
CA ALA A 103 18.11 20.84 -35.46
C ALA A 103 16.81 20.31 -36.11
N ALA A 104 16.55 20.71 -37.35
CA ALA A 104 15.32 20.34 -38.06
C ALA A 104 15.40 18.93 -38.66
N PHE A 105 14.50 18.03 -38.26
CA PHE A 105 14.17 16.84 -39.04
C PHE A 105 12.81 17.01 -39.71
N LYS A 106 12.83 17.18 -41.03
CA LYS A 106 11.62 17.15 -41.87
C LYS A 106 11.24 15.69 -42.13
N ASN A 107 10.11 15.24 -41.60
CA ASN A 107 9.40 14.10 -42.16
C ASN A 107 8.00 14.56 -42.59
N THR A 108 7.86 14.76 -43.90
CA THR A 108 6.59 15.16 -44.53
C THR A 108 5.75 13.92 -44.81
N PHE A 109 4.69 13.71 -44.04
CA PHE A 109 3.54 12.91 -44.46
C PHE A 109 2.24 13.60 -44.04
N HIS A 110 1.59 14.24 -45.03
CA HIS A 110 0.15 14.51 -45.04
C HIS A 110 -0.59 13.16 -45.23
N SER A 111 -1.88 12.95 -44.92
CA SER A 111 -2.88 13.54 -44.00
C SER A 111 -4.13 12.60 -44.07
N ASN A 112 -5.26 12.73 -43.39
CA ASN A 112 -5.96 13.79 -42.64
C ASN A 112 -6.80 13.16 -41.51
N VAL A 113 -7.34 13.98 -40.60
CA VAL A 113 -8.79 14.11 -40.25
C VAL A 113 -8.90 14.90 -38.94
N ALA A 114 -9.62 16.02 -38.98
CA ALA A 114 -9.97 16.79 -37.79
C ALA A 114 -11.26 16.23 -37.18
N MET A 115 -11.36 16.25 -35.84
CA MET A 115 -12.65 16.50 -35.21
C MET A 115 -12.46 17.31 -33.93
N ASP A 116 -13.14 18.44 -33.91
CA ASP A 116 -13.33 19.31 -32.75
C ASP A 116 -14.23 18.61 -31.73
N ASN A 117 -13.90 18.74 -30.44
CA ASN A 117 -14.90 18.97 -29.41
C ASN A 117 -14.21 19.48 -28.14
N THR A 118 -14.46 20.75 -27.84
CA THR A 118 -14.09 21.39 -26.57
C THR A 118 -15.16 21.09 -25.52
N GLU A 119 -14.80 20.52 -24.37
CA GLU A 119 -15.60 20.73 -23.15
C GLU A 119 -14.76 20.60 -21.85
N HIS A 120 -14.82 21.64 -21.02
CA HIS A 120 -14.44 21.56 -19.61
C HIS A 120 -15.68 21.12 -18.79
N PHE A 121 -15.51 20.28 -17.77
CA PHE A 121 -15.78 20.65 -16.35
C PHE A 121 -15.53 19.51 -15.34
N ASN A 122 -14.74 19.84 -14.32
CA ASN A 122 -14.79 19.42 -12.89
C ASN A 122 -15.15 17.99 -12.41
N LYS A 123 -14.24 17.51 -11.52
CA LYS A 123 -14.48 16.89 -10.21
C LYS A 123 -15.78 16.07 -10.01
N THR A 124 -15.63 14.76 -9.84
CA THR A 124 -16.36 14.03 -8.79
C THR A 124 -15.43 13.11 -7.99
N SER A 125 -15.65 13.11 -6.68
CA SER A 125 -14.99 12.27 -5.69
C SER A 125 -15.37 10.80 -5.86
N ASN A 126 -14.38 9.90 -6.05
CA ASN A 126 -14.65 8.47 -6.09
C ASN A 126 -14.62 7.84 -4.69
N THR A 127 -15.75 7.91 -3.99
CA THR A 127 -15.97 7.23 -2.72
C THR A 127 -16.12 5.72 -2.94
N TYR A 128 -15.03 4.97 -2.84
CA TYR A 128 -15.10 3.50 -2.80
C TYR A 128 -15.71 3.03 -1.48
N SER A 129 -17.02 2.83 -1.51
CA SER A 129 -17.78 2.13 -0.48
C SER A 129 -17.26 0.70 -0.31
N LYS A 130 -16.97 0.30 0.94
CA LYS A 130 -16.59 -1.07 1.28
C LYS A 130 -17.82 -1.89 1.69
N PRO A 131 -18.17 -2.98 0.99
CA PRO A 131 -18.75 -4.17 1.59
C PRO A 131 -17.66 -5.17 2.03
N TYR A 132 -18.07 -6.26 2.68
CA TYR A 132 -17.25 -7.39 3.18
C TYR A 132 -16.35 -7.02 4.39
N PHE A 133 -16.79 -7.19 5.64
CA PHE A 133 -17.13 -8.50 6.22
C PHE A 133 -18.33 -8.41 7.17
N ASN A 134 -19.43 -9.08 6.83
CA ASN A 134 -20.53 -9.32 7.75
C ASN A 134 -20.36 -10.74 8.34
N LYS A 135 -19.81 -10.84 9.55
CA LYS A 135 -19.91 -12.07 10.36
C LYS A 135 -20.81 -11.79 11.55
N ALA A 136 -22.09 -12.15 11.39
CA ALA A 136 -23.01 -12.22 12.50
C ALA A 136 -22.50 -13.28 13.50
N TYR A 137 -22.10 -12.85 14.68
CA TYR A 137 -22.05 -13.74 15.84
C TYR A 137 -23.49 -13.99 16.28
N SER A 138 -24.11 -14.99 15.67
CA SER A 138 -25.40 -15.48 16.13
C SER A 138 -25.22 -16.10 17.50
N SER A 139 -25.83 -15.47 18.51
CA SER A 139 -25.94 -16.01 19.86
C SER A 139 -26.57 -17.40 19.81
N ARG A 140 -26.01 -18.36 20.55
CA ARG A 140 -26.74 -19.59 20.88
C ARG A 140 -26.48 -19.98 22.33
N SER A 141 -27.54 -19.72 23.13
CA SER A 141 -27.98 -20.41 24.35
C SER A 141 -26.93 -21.22 25.13
#